data_AF-A0A9C8GJ99-F1
#
_entry.id   AF-A0A9C8GJ99-F1
#
_cell.length_a   1.000
_cell.length_b   1.000
_cell.length_c   1.000
_cell.angle_alpha   90.00
_cell.angle_beta   90.00
_cell.angle_gamma   90.00
#
_symmetry.space_group_name_H-M   'P 1'
#
loop_
_entity.id
_entity.type
_entity.pdbx_description
1 polymer ?
#
loop_
_entity_poly.entity_id
_entity_poly.type
_entity_poly.pdbx_seq_one_letter_code
_entity_poly.pdbx_strand_id
1 'polypeptide(L)'
;MSKRKILIFSLIVILSGLTACRSEVVTPAPTRGIHPTSTATFAPIPTPRVTATAPFAPPAATPTPTVTPTPIIHVVQSGDVLGAIAYQYGVSVQAIQAANGIENPQFLKIGQELIIPSGDDEVEIAPGLLLPTPTPAPLDPQGVGFYRTPVGSLWCLGEVENPNEAALTHVQVRVALYDAGGELLVAANAFVAADLIPPGERAPFGVLFTNPPADWVNSQVLVIRGETAGELTRSYIPLTVVEVDGQLSDPRFRIQGQVQNAGAERAANRALVVATTYDTQGTVTGFRQKSLELEENLAPGGTASFDLWLDFHGDPPADFHVLALARVTAE
;
A
#
# COMPACT_ATOMS: atom_id res chain seq x y z
N MET A 1 -46.30 33.78 -64.54
CA MET A 1 -45.81 35.18 -64.54
C MET A 1 -44.98 35.39 -63.29
N SER A 2 -43.75 35.89 -63.27
CA SER A 2 -42.72 36.14 -64.27
C SER A 2 -41.54 36.68 -63.48
N LYS A 3 -40.32 36.27 -63.85
CA LYS A 3 -39.01 36.72 -63.38
C LYS A 3 -38.76 38.22 -63.63
N ARG A 4 -39.60 39.13 -63.11
CA ARG A 4 -39.66 40.55 -63.51
C ARG A 4 -39.72 41.55 -62.34
N LYS A 5 -39.19 41.17 -61.16
CA LYS A 5 -38.88 42.13 -60.08
C LYS A 5 -37.37 42.33 -59.87
N ILE A 6 -36.57 41.82 -60.80
CA ILE A 6 -35.16 42.14 -61.02
C ILE A 6 -35.16 42.95 -62.31
N LEU A 7 -35.28 44.29 -62.27
CA LEU A 7 -34.80 45.21 -63.35
C LEU A 7 -35.20 46.70 -63.21
N ILE A 8 -35.81 47.17 -62.11
CA ILE A 8 -36.25 48.59 -62.02
C ILE A 8 -35.77 49.26 -60.73
N PHE A 9 -34.55 48.95 -60.31
CA PHE A 9 -33.78 49.75 -59.34
C PHE A 9 -32.34 49.97 -59.84
N SER A 10 -32.16 49.85 -61.16
CA SER A 10 -30.91 50.03 -61.90
C SER A 10 -31.07 51.14 -62.93
N LEU A 11 -31.18 52.38 -62.46
CA LEU A 11 -30.83 53.61 -63.19
C LEU A 11 -31.04 54.76 -62.20
N ILE A 12 -30.12 55.72 -62.12
CA ILE A 12 -30.04 56.83 -61.13
C ILE A 12 -29.13 56.55 -59.90
N VAL A 13 -28.03 55.80 -60.08
CA VAL A 13 -26.74 56.13 -59.39
C VAL A 13 -25.58 55.77 -60.34
N ILE A 14 -25.60 56.36 -61.54
CA ILE A 14 -24.46 56.37 -62.46
C ILE A 14 -24.11 57.85 -62.67
N LEU A 15 -23.32 58.44 -61.78
CA LEU A 15 -22.54 59.65 -62.08
C LEU A 15 -21.50 60.00 -61.00
N SER A 16 -20.47 59.19 -60.82
CA SER A 16 -19.11 59.55 -60.36
C SER A 16 -18.40 58.24 -59.99
N GLY A 17 -17.39 57.76 -60.73
CA GLY A 17 -16.27 58.49 -61.29
C GLY A 17 -15.04 58.08 -60.48
N LEU A 18 -14.15 57.35 -61.14
CA LEU A 18 -12.82 56.88 -60.74
C LEU A 18 -12.12 57.77 -59.70
N THR A 19 -11.23 57.20 -58.87
CA THR A 19 -9.77 57.53 -58.83
C THR A 19 -9.07 56.90 -57.61
N ALA A 20 -8.05 56.11 -57.92
CA ALA A 20 -6.79 55.86 -57.20
C ALA A 20 -6.79 55.43 -55.72
N CYS A 21 -6.24 54.22 -55.49
CA CYS A 21 -5.38 53.95 -54.35
C CYS A 21 -4.28 55.02 -54.26
N ARG A 22 -4.27 55.79 -53.17
CA ARG A 22 -3.15 56.68 -52.84
C ARG A 22 -2.59 56.26 -51.48
N SER A 23 -1.36 55.81 -51.51
CA SER A 23 -0.55 55.46 -50.34
C SER A 23 -0.28 56.72 -49.52
N GLU A 24 -0.88 56.84 -48.33
CA GLU A 24 -0.46 57.83 -47.36
C GLU A 24 0.70 57.29 -46.53
N VAL A 25 1.85 57.91 -46.71
CA VAL A 25 3.03 57.78 -45.87
C VAL A 25 2.74 58.53 -44.58
N VAL A 26 2.48 57.79 -43.50
CA VAL A 26 2.38 58.37 -42.15
C VAL A 26 3.79 58.47 -41.58
N THR A 27 4.35 59.67 -41.65
CA THR A 27 5.59 60.05 -40.95
C THR A 27 5.31 60.14 -39.44
N PRO A 28 6.06 59.46 -38.56
CA PRO A 28 5.90 59.63 -37.12
C PRO A 28 6.40 61.02 -36.67
N ALA A 29 5.56 61.71 -35.90
CA ALA A 29 5.88 62.98 -35.25
C ALA A 29 6.83 62.79 -34.05
N PRO A 30 7.69 63.78 -33.73
CA PRO A 30 8.83 63.61 -32.84
C PRO A 30 8.44 63.39 -31.36
N THR A 31 9.19 62.48 -30.74
CA THR A 31 9.18 62.15 -29.32
C THR A 31 9.32 63.40 -28.44
N ARG A 32 8.35 63.62 -27.54
CA ARG A 32 8.45 64.62 -26.47
C ARG A 32 9.61 64.27 -25.54
N GLY A 33 10.45 65.27 -25.29
CA GLY A 33 11.64 65.19 -24.46
C GLY A 33 11.39 64.74 -23.02
N ILE A 34 12.40 64.05 -22.50
CA ILE A 34 12.51 63.54 -21.14
C ILE A 34 12.65 64.75 -20.19
N HIS A 35 11.70 64.93 -19.28
CA HIS A 35 11.87 65.84 -18.16
C HIS A 35 12.89 65.26 -17.17
N PRO A 36 13.78 66.08 -16.56
CA PRO A 36 14.66 65.59 -15.50
C PRO A 36 13.83 65.24 -14.27
N THR A 37 13.80 63.95 -13.92
CA THR A 37 13.30 63.48 -12.63
C THR A 37 14.26 63.94 -11.54
N SER A 38 13.75 64.72 -10.59
CA SER A 38 14.48 65.17 -9.41
C SER A 38 14.94 63.96 -8.57
N THR A 39 16.25 63.78 -8.46
CA THR A 39 16.88 62.78 -7.59
C THR A 39 16.66 63.17 -6.13
N ALA A 40 15.83 62.43 -5.41
CA ALA A 40 15.72 62.58 -3.95
C ALA A 40 17.00 62.03 -3.29
N THR A 41 17.80 62.93 -2.70
CA THR A 41 18.94 62.58 -1.85
C THR A 41 18.43 62.04 -0.52
N PHE A 42 18.63 60.75 -0.26
CA PHE A 42 18.42 60.17 1.07
C PHE A 42 19.60 60.56 1.98
N ALA A 43 19.31 61.14 3.14
CA ALA A 43 20.29 61.35 4.20
C ALA A 43 20.64 60.00 4.86
N PRO A 44 21.91 59.73 5.22
CA PRO A 44 22.27 58.50 5.91
C PRO A 44 21.69 58.48 7.32
N ILE A 45 20.93 57.43 7.63
CA ILE A 45 20.44 57.12 8.98
C ILE A 45 21.63 56.60 9.81
N PRO A 46 21.90 57.11 11.03
CA PRO A 46 22.95 56.57 11.88
C PRO A 46 22.62 55.14 12.32
N THR A 47 23.54 54.22 12.05
CA THR A 47 23.44 52.80 12.44
C THR A 47 23.41 52.66 13.97
N PRO A 48 22.46 51.92 14.56
CA PRO A 48 22.48 51.66 16.00
C PRO A 48 23.67 50.74 16.37
N ARG A 49 24.43 51.14 17.40
CA ARG A 49 25.51 50.35 17.99
C ARG A 49 24.90 49.18 18.78
N VAL A 50 25.29 47.94 18.45
CA VAL A 50 24.88 46.74 19.19
C VAL A 50 25.54 46.72 20.57
N THR A 51 24.73 46.71 21.62
CA THR A 51 25.16 46.48 23.00
C THR A 51 25.14 44.97 23.28
N ALA A 52 26.25 44.41 23.76
CA ALA A 52 26.37 42.99 24.07
C ALA A 52 25.45 42.57 25.24
N THR A 53 24.60 41.57 25.01
CA THR A 53 23.72 40.93 26.00
C THR A 53 24.51 39.92 26.84
N ALA A 54 24.28 39.89 28.15
CA ALA A 54 24.91 38.95 29.09
C ALA A 54 24.40 37.50 28.93
N PRO A 55 25.19 36.45 29.25
CA PRO A 55 24.79 35.06 29.10
C PRO A 55 23.72 34.63 30.13
N PHE A 56 22.72 33.88 29.65
CA PHE A 56 21.63 33.28 30.45
C PHE A 56 22.09 31.97 31.10
N ALA A 57 21.85 31.78 32.41
CA ALA A 57 22.11 30.52 33.10
C ALA A 57 20.93 29.53 32.91
N PRO A 58 21.16 28.22 32.80
CA PRO A 58 20.09 27.23 32.64
C PRO A 58 19.28 27.01 33.93
N PRO A 59 17.97 26.74 33.84
CA PRO A 59 17.10 26.49 35.00
C PRO A 59 17.33 25.10 35.61
N ALA A 60 17.17 25.00 36.94
CA ALA A 60 17.30 23.76 37.71
C ALA A 60 16.10 22.82 37.49
N ALA A 61 16.37 21.50 37.38
CA ALA A 61 15.35 20.47 37.15
C ALA A 61 14.45 20.25 38.39
N THR A 62 13.14 20.13 38.14
CA THR A 62 12.13 19.78 39.15
C THR A 62 11.95 18.25 39.17
N PRO A 63 11.83 17.58 40.34
CA PRO A 63 11.63 16.13 40.37
C PRO A 63 10.23 15.78 39.81
N THR A 64 10.20 14.82 38.89
CA THR A 64 8.97 14.31 38.26
C THR A 64 8.30 13.31 39.21
N PRO A 65 6.96 13.31 39.37
CA PRO A 65 6.26 12.38 40.26
C PRO A 65 6.37 10.93 39.77
N THR A 66 6.65 10.02 40.70
CA THR A 66 6.66 8.56 40.49
C THR A 66 5.22 8.05 40.36
N VAL A 67 4.92 7.38 39.24
CA VAL A 67 3.61 6.77 38.97
C VAL A 67 3.54 5.42 39.68
N THR A 68 2.56 5.21 40.57
CA THR A 68 2.28 3.87 41.12
C THR A 68 1.44 3.10 40.10
N PRO A 69 1.89 1.93 39.58
CA PRO A 69 1.11 1.19 38.60
C PRO A 69 -0.15 0.58 39.22
N THR A 70 -1.28 0.79 38.56
CA THR A 70 -2.55 0.11 38.87
C THR A 70 -2.50 -1.31 38.28
N PRO A 71 -2.86 -2.37 39.03
CA PRO A 71 -2.82 -3.74 38.51
C PRO A 71 -3.75 -3.91 37.31
N ILE A 72 -3.22 -4.48 36.22
CA ILE A 72 -3.96 -4.77 35.00
C ILE A 72 -4.61 -6.16 35.15
N ILE A 73 -5.91 -6.28 34.87
CA ILE A 73 -6.64 -7.55 34.92
C ILE A 73 -7.00 -7.96 33.50
N HIS A 74 -6.67 -9.20 33.12
CA HIS A 74 -6.99 -9.80 31.83
C HIS A 74 -7.97 -10.96 32.01
N VAL A 75 -9.10 -10.95 31.29
CA VAL A 75 -10.08 -12.04 31.32
C VAL A 75 -9.81 -13.01 30.16
N VAL A 76 -9.42 -14.24 30.48
CA VAL A 76 -9.07 -15.28 29.50
C VAL A 76 -10.24 -15.56 28.56
N GLN A 77 -9.99 -15.49 27.26
CA GLN A 77 -10.93 -15.80 26.19
C GLN A 77 -10.63 -17.15 25.54
N SER A 78 -11.56 -17.64 24.72
CA SER A 78 -11.38 -18.88 23.96
C SER A 78 -10.23 -18.73 22.98
N GLY A 79 -9.18 -19.55 23.12
CA GLY A 79 -8.00 -19.53 22.26
C GLY A 79 -6.80 -18.79 22.87
N ASP A 80 -6.96 -18.16 24.04
CA ASP A 80 -5.85 -17.57 24.75
C ASP A 80 -4.92 -18.64 25.34
N VAL A 81 -3.63 -18.38 25.23
CA VAL A 81 -2.58 -19.17 25.88
C VAL A 81 -1.70 -18.23 26.72
N LEU A 82 -1.20 -18.72 27.85
CA LEU A 82 -0.50 -17.88 28.83
C LEU A 82 0.73 -17.17 28.22
N GLY A 83 1.38 -17.81 27.24
CA GLY A 83 2.48 -17.21 26.46
C GLY A 83 2.04 -16.04 25.58
N ALA A 84 0.87 -16.11 24.95
CA ALA A 84 0.33 -15.03 24.13
C ALA A 84 -0.12 -13.85 25.00
N ILE A 85 -0.73 -14.14 26.16
CA ILE A 85 -1.09 -13.12 27.15
C ILE A 85 0.18 -12.44 27.70
N ALA A 86 1.18 -13.22 28.12
CA ALA A 86 2.46 -12.71 28.60
C ALA A 86 3.14 -11.78 27.56
N TYR A 87 3.16 -12.21 26.30
CA TYR A 87 3.67 -11.40 25.20
C TYR A 87 2.87 -10.11 24.98
N GLN A 88 1.54 -10.19 25.00
CA GLN A 88 0.65 -9.04 24.83
C GLN A 88 0.89 -7.94 25.87
N TYR A 89 1.22 -8.33 27.12
CA TYR A 89 1.45 -7.40 28.22
C TYR A 89 2.93 -7.12 28.51
N GLY A 90 3.86 -7.69 27.73
CA GLY A 90 5.29 -7.48 27.92
C GLY A 90 5.86 -8.03 29.23
N VAL A 91 5.24 -9.06 29.80
CA VAL A 91 5.65 -9.71 31.05
C VAL A 91 6.08 -11.15 30.79
N SER A 92 6.83 -11.77 31.70
CA SER A 92 7.15 -13.19 31.56
C SER A 92 5.96 -14.08 31.93
N VAL A 93 5.87 -15.24 31.29
CA VAL A 93 4.87 -16.27 31.66
C VAL A 93 5.00 -16.64 33.14
N GLN A 94 6.24 -16.76 33.63
CA GLN A 94 6.54 -17.07 35.03
C GLN A 94 6.04 -15.96 35.98
N ALA A 95 6.11 -14.69 35.59
CA ALA A 95 5.58 -13.59 36.38
C ALA A 95 4.05 -13.66 36.48
N ILE A 96 3.35 -13.96 35.40
CA ILE A 96 1.89 -14.18 35.43
C ILE A 96 1.55 -15.41 36.28
N GLN A 97 2.30 -16.50 36.15
CA GLN A 97 2.10 -17.70 36.96
C GLN A 97 2.30 -17.44 38.45
N ALA A 98 3.35 -16.71 38.82
CA ALA A 98 3.62 -16.34 40.20
C ALA A 98 2.56 -15.38 40.76
N ALA A 99 2.11 -14.41 39.97
CA ALA A 99 1.07 -13.46 40.36
C ALA A 99 -0.32 -14.11 40.54
N ASN A 100 -0.60 -15.21 39.84
CA ASN A 100 -1.91 -15.87 39.82
C ASN A 100 -1.93 -17.29 40.42
N GLY A 101 -0.80 -17.78 40.94
CA GLY A 101 -0.69 -19.13 41.51
C GLY A 101 -0.95 -20.26 40.50
N ILE A 102 -0.56 -20.08 39.23
CA ILE A 102 -0.83 -21.06 38.16
C ILE A 102 0.31 -22.07 38.06
N GLU A 103 0.07 -23.29 38.55
CA GLU A 103 1.03 -24.39 38.49
C GLU A 103 1.19 -24.98 37.07
N ASN A 104 0.09 -25.05 36.30
CA ASN A 104 0.12 -25.58 34.93
C ASN A 104 -0.36 -24.53 33.91
N PRO A 105 0.54 -23.98 33.07
CA PRO A 105 0.23 -22.91 32.12
C PRO A 105 -0.58 -23.39 30.90
N GLN A 106 -0.75 -24.70 30.71
CA GLN A 106 -1.53 -25.27 29.61
C GLN A 106 -3.04 -25.37 29.89
N PHE A 107 -3.48 -25.08 31.12
CA PHE A 107 -4.88 -25.18 31.52
C PHE A 107 -5.42 -23.83 32.02
N LEU A 108 -5.62 -22.90 31.08
CA LEU A 108 -6.39 -21.69 31.34
C LEU A 108 -7.88 -21.96 31.12
N LYS A 109 -8.72 -21.47 32.03
CA LYS A 109 -10.18 -21.56 31.88
C LYS A 109 -10.70 -20.29 31.24
N ILE A 110 -11.56 -20.45 30.23
CA ILE A 110 -12.25 -19.31 29.62
C ILE A 110 -13.08 -18.60 30.70
N GLY A 111 -12.96 -17.28 30.76
CA GLY A 111 -13.55 -16.43 31.80
C GLY A 111 -12.70 -16.26 33.07
N GLN A 112 -11.50 -16.86 33.12
CA GLN A 112 -10.59 -16.69 34.25
C GLN A 112 -9.95 -15.31 34.23
N GLU A 113 -9.97 -14.61 35.36
CA GLU A 113 -9.27 -13.34 35.53
C GLU A 113 -7.80 -13.60 35.91
N LEU A 114 -6.88 -12.97 35.18
CA LEU A 114 -5.44 -13.00 35.41
C LEU A 114 -4.96 -11.62 35.80
N ILE A 115 -4.33 -11.54 36.97
CA ILE A 115 -3.57 -10.38 37.42
C ILE A 115 -2.28 -10.33 36.61
N ILE A 116 -2.13 -9.29 35.80
CA ILE A 116 -0.92 -9.04 35.04
C ILE A 116 -0.01 -8.16 35.91
N PRO A 117 1.13 -8.66 36.39
CA PRO A 117 2.01 -7.87 37.24
C PRO A 117 2.62 -6.73 36.43
N SER A 118 2.46 -5.50 36.91
CA SER A 118 3.22 -4.35 36.43
C SER A 118 4.54 -4.32 37.20
N GLY A 119 5.49 -5.17 36.77
CA GLY A 119 6.79 -5.28 37.42
C GLY A 119 7.82 -4.44 36.68
N ASP A 120 8.31 -3.40 37.36
CA ASP A 120 9.64 -2.80 37.18
C ASP A 120 10.75 -3.82 37.51
N ASP A 121 10.62 -5.05 37.02
CA ASP A 121 11.73 -5.97 36.94
C ASP A 121 12.59 -5.43 35.80
N GLU A 122 13.43 -4.49 36.20
CA GLU A 122 14.63 -4.04 35.52
C GLU A 122 15.43 -5.28 35.14
N VAL A 123 15.05 -5.87 33.99
CA VAL A 123 15.96 -6.67 33.21
C VAL A 123 17.14 -5.74 33.02
N GLU A 124 18.29 -6.06 33.61
CA GLU A 124 19.57 -5.42 33.35
C GLU A 124 19.93 -5.72 31.89
N ILE A 125 19.17 -5.13 30.96
CA ILE A 125 19.49 -5.05 29.55
C ILE A 125 20.68 -4.12 29.54
N ALA A 126 21.87 -4.69 29.34
CA ALA A 126 23.09 -3.91 29.10
C ALA A 126 22.73 -2.71 28.20
N PRO A 127 22.98 -1.46 28.62
CA PRO A 127 22.53 -0.28 27.90
C PRO A 127 23.11 -0.32 26.48
N GLY A 128 22.25 -0.63 25.51
CA GLY A 128 22.65 -0.92 24.13
C GLY A 128 21.85 -2.02 23.41
N LEU A 129 21.01 -2.80 24.10
CA LEU A 129 20.22 -3.89 23.50
C LEU A 129 18.72 -3.64 23.33
N LEU A 130 18.23 -2.42 23.58
CA LEU A 130 16.95 -2.01 22.99
C LEU A 130 17.18 -1.82 21.49
N LEU A 131 17.23 -2.93 20.75
CA LEU A 131 16.92 -2.87 19.33
C LEU A 131 15.56 -2.17 19.27
N PRO A 132 15.43 -1.04 18.56
CA PRO A 132 14.12 -0.45 18.37
C PRO A 132 13.20 -1.57 17.91
N THR A 133 12.04 -1.75 18.57
CA THR A 133 10.99 -2.55 17.96
C THR A 133 10.77 -1.90 16.60
N PRO A 134 11.09 -2.58 15.48
CA PRO A 134 10.97 -1.95 14.18
C PRO A 134 9.54 -1.46 14.09
N THR A 135 9.37 -0.14 13.95
CA THR A 135 8.07 0.42 13.61
C THR A 135 7.69 -0.25 12.31
N PRO A 136 6.61 -1.06 12.25
CA PRO A 136 6.24 -1.73 11.01
C PRO A 136 6.14 -0.67 9.92
N ALA A 137 6.91 -0.81 8.84
CA ALA A 137 6.76 0.06 7.70
C ALA A 137 5.28 -0.03 7.25
N PRO A 138 4.59 1.09 7.03
CA PRO A 138 3.20 1.04 6.57
C PRO A 138 3.17 0.37 5.20
N LEU A 139 2.61 -0.83 5.14
CA LEU A 139 2.35 -1.54 3.90
C LEU A 139 1.04 -1.01 3.33
N ASP A 140 1.10 -0.43 2.13
CA ASP A 140 -0.06 0.17 1.48
C ASP A 140 -0.62 -0.77 0.42
N PRO A 141 -1.91 -1.16 0.49
CA PRO A 141 -2.53 -1.97 -0.54
C PRO A 141 -2.67 -1.19 -1.86
N GLN A 142 -2.32 -1.84 -2.97
CA GLN A 142 -2.34 -1.29 -4.33
C GLN A 142 -3.41 -1.97 -5.20
N GLY A 143 -3.78 -1.29 -6.29
CA GLY A 143 -4.62 -1.86 -7.34
C GLY A 143 -5.99 -2.35 -6.85
N VAL A 144 -6.57 -1.71 -5.83
CA VAL A 144 -7.80 -2.20 -5.19
C VAL A 144 -9.02 -2.01 -6.10
N GLY A 145 -9.70 -3.10 -6.43
CA GLY A 145 -10.91 -3.14 -7.24
C GLY A 145 -12.09 -3.81 -6.54
N PHE A 146 -13.30 -3.32 -6.81
CA PHE A 146 -14.55 -3.86 -6.26
C PHE A 146 -15.48 -4.36 -7.36
N TYR A 147 -15.87 -5.63 -7.31
CA TYR A 147 -16.60 -6.29 -8.40
C TYR A 147 -17.84 -7.00 -7.89
N ARG A 148 -19.02 -6.57 -8.38
CA ARG A 148 -20.28 -7.25 -8.08
C ARG A 148 -20.43 -8.50 -8.96
N THR A 149 -20.78 -9.61 -8.33
CA THR A 149 -21.10 -10.87 -9.02
C THR A 149 -22.57 -10.90 -9.42
N PRO A 150 -22.96 -11.72 -10.42
CA PRO A 150 -24.37 -11.88 -10.79
C PRO A 150 -25.28 -12.39 -9.67
N VAL A 151 -24.71 -13.09 -8.68
CA VAL A 151 -25.43 -13.61 -7.50
C VAL A 151 -25.53 -12.60 -6.35
N GLY A 152 -25.10 -11.36 -6.57
CA GLY A 152 -25.24 -10.26 -5.60
C GLY A 152 -24.08 -10.10 -4.60
N SER A 153 -23.12 -11.02 -4.58
CA SER A 153 -21.89 -10.89 -3.77
C SER A 153 -20.95 -9.83 -4.33
N LEU A 154 -20.05 -9.32 -3.49
CA LEU A 154 -19.04 -8.31 -3.83
C LEU A 154 -17.64 -8.84 -3.55
N TRP A 155 -16.81 -8.89 -4.59
CA TRP A 155 -15.37 -9.08 -4.46
C TRP A 155 -14.68 -7.75 -4.18
N CYS A 156 -13.73 -7.77 -3.26
CA CYS A 156 -12.65 -6.79 -3.15
C CYS A 156 -11.34 -7.50 -3.46
N LEU A 157 -10.67 -7.07 -4.53
CA LEU A 157 -9.38 -7.60 -4.96
C LEU A 157 -8.35 -6.49 -4.87
N GLY A 158 -7.10 -6.83 -4.62
CA GLY A 158 -5.99 -5.89 -4.60
C GLY A 158 -4.69 -6.64 -4.33
N GLU A 159 -3.61 -5.93 -4.10
CA GLU A 159 -2.32 -6.52 -3.77
C GLU A 159 -1.56 -5.72 -2.72
N VAL A 160 -0.56 -6.35 -2.13
CA VAL A 160 0.36 -5.71 -1.19
C VAL A 160 1.77 -5.83 -1.76
N GLU A 161 2.43 -4.69 -1.94
CA GLU A 161 3.83 -4.60 -2.30
C GLU A 161 4.70 -4.62 -1.03
N ASN A 162 5.86 -5.27 -1.11
CA ASN A 162 6.86 -5.25 -0.06
C ASN A 162 7.98 -4.24 -0.38
N PRO A 163 7.92 -3.01 0.18
CA PRO A 163 8.98 -2.00 -0.03
C PRO A 163 10.21 -2.26 0.85
N ASN A 164 10.17 -3.25 1.75
CA ASN A 164 11.24 -3.50 2.71
C ASN A 164 12.38 -4.32 2.09
N GLU A 165 13.58 -4.18 2.63
CA GLU A 165 14.73 -5.00 2.26
C GLU A 165 14.63 -6.47 2.73
N ALA A 166 13.72 -6.75 3.66
CA ALA A 166 13.47 -8.09 4.17
C ALA A 166 12.17 -8.66 3.61
N ALA A 167 12.15 -9.98 3.36
CA ALA A 167 10.95 -10.67 2.93
C ALA A 167 9.87 -10.65 4.02
N LEU A 168 8.61 -10.52 3.61
CA LEU A 168 7.45 -10.52 4.49
C LEU A 168 6.73 -11.87 4.47
N THR A 169 6.16 -12.26 5.61
CA THR A 169 5.31 -13.44 5.78
C THR A 169 4.07 -13.08 6.60
N HIS A 170 3.05 -13.95 6.59
CA HIS A 170 1.80 -13.78 7.34
C HIS A 170 1.12 -12.42 7.10
N VAL A 171 1.20 -11.91 5.88
CA VAL A 171 0.59 -10.62 5.53
C VAL A 171 -0.93 -10.76 5.48
N GLN A 172 -1.61 -9.99 6.32
CA GLN A 172 -3.07 -9.95 6.39
C GLN A 172 -3.59 -8.57 6.07
N VAL A 173 -4.66 -8.53 5.28
CA VAL A 173 -5.42 -7.34 4.96
C VAL A 173 -6.78 -7.38 5.64
N ARG A 174 -7.29 -6.20 5.97
CA ARG A 174 -8.68 -5.98 6.37
C ARG A 174 -9.33 -5.05 5.38
N VAL A 175 -10.49 -5.47 4.87
CA VAL A 175 -11.37 -4.65 4.04
C VAL A 175 -12.59 -4.29 4.86
N ALA A 176 -12.87 -2.99 4.99
CA ALA A 176 -14.00 -2.45 5.71
C ALA A 176 -14.86 -1.59 4.78
N LEU A 177 -16.17 -1.73 4.90
CA LEU A 177 -17.19 -1.04 4.12
C LEU A 177 -17.97 -0.11 5.06
N TYR A 178 -18.11 1.17 4.70
CA TYR A 178 -18.75 2.22 5.47
C TYR A 178 -19.90 2.90 4.71
N ASP A 179 -20.90 3.39 5.43
CA ASP A 179 -21.97 4.19 4.85
C ASP A 179 -21.49 5.62 4.49
N ALA A 180 -22.44 6.47 4.07
CA ALA A 180 -22.18 7.88 3.78
C ALA A 180 -21.86 8.73 5.02
N GLY A 181 -22.28 8.29 6.22
CA GLY A 181 -21.99 8.92 7.50
C GLY A 181 -20.63 8.53 8.09
N GLY A 182 -19.95 7.55 7.49
CA GLY A 182 -18.70 6.99 8.00
C GLY A 182 -18.88 5.90 9.07
N GLU A 183 -20.11 5.39 9.25
CA GLU A 183 -20.38 4.25 10.13
C GLU A 183 -19.90 2.95 9.46
N LEU A 184 -19.23 2.10 10.23
CA LEU A 184 -18.76 0.80 9.76
C LEU A 184 -19.94 -0.15 9.57
N LEU A 185 -20.19 -0.57 8.32
CA LEU A 185 -21.25 -1.51 7.98
C LEU A 185 -20.80 -2.97 8.10
N VAL A 186 -19.65 -3.31 7.51
CA VAL A 186 -19.07 -4.66 7.56
C VAL A 186 -17.56 -4.61 7.36
N ALA A 187 -16.83 -5.56 7.93
CA ALA A 187 -15.43 -5.77 7.62
C ALA A 187 -15.09 -7.26 7.55
N ALA A 188 -14.10 -7.61 6.75
CA ALA A 188 -13.57 -8.95 6.63
C ALA A 188 -12.05 -8.91 6.43
N ASN A 189 -11.37 -9.97 6.88
CA ASN A 189 -9.93 -10.11 6.79
C ASN A 189 -9.58 -11.22 5.80
N ALA A 190 -8.45 -11.07 5.11
CA ALA A 190 -7.88 -12.11 4.27
C ALA A 190 -6.35 -12.11 4.39
N PHE A 191 -5.75 -13.26 4.11
CA PHE A 191 -4.33 -13.32 3.82
C PHE A 191 -4.08 -12.96 2.36
N VAL A 192 -2.91 -12.43 2.07
CA VAL A 192 -2.39 -12.43 0.69
C VAL A 192 -2.18 -13.87 0.22
N ALA A 193 -2.22 -14.10 -1.10
CA ALA A 193 -2.12 -15.42 -1.70
C ALA A 193 -0.71 -16.03 -1.63
N ALA A 194 0.33 -15.22 -1.40
CA ALA A 194 1.70 -15.68 -1.27
C ALA A 194 2.10 -15.87 0.20
N ASP A 195 2.66 -17.04 0.53
CA ASP A 195 3.19 -17.30 1.89
C ASP A 195 4.35 -16.35 2.25
N LEU A 196 5.09 -15.90 1.24
CA LEU A 196 6.26 -15.03 1.37
C LEU A 196 6.22 -13.95 0.28
N ILE A 197 6.46 -12.70 0.63
CA ILE A 197 6.64 -11.59 -0.33
C ILE A 197 8.10 -11.14 -0.27
N PRO A 198 8.95 -11.49 -1.25
CA PRO A 198 10.32 -11.00 -1.32
C PRO A 198 10.42 -9.46 -1.38
N PRO A 199 11.59 -8.87 -1.10
CA PRO A 199 11.83 -7.44 -1.29
C PRO A 199 11.51 -6.98 -2.72
N GLY A 200 10.71 -5.92 -2.87
CA GLY A 200 10.28 -5.38 -4.17
C GLY A 200 9.24 -6.22 -4.92
N GLU A 201 8.80 -7.35 -4.34
CA GLU A 201 7.72 -8.17 -4.90
C GLU A 201 6.36 -7.78 -4.31
N ARG A 202 5.31 -8.31 -4.92
CA ARG A 202 3.91 -8.07 -4.54
C ARG A 202 3.10 -9.35 -4.52
N ALA A 203 2.08 -9.38 -3.66
CA ALA A 203 1.17 -10.52 -3.56
C ALA A 203 -0.30 -10.06 -3.52
N PRO A 204 -1.18 -10.69 -4.32
CA PRO A 204 -2.59 -10.34 -4.37
C PRO A 204 -3.36 -10.85 -3.14
N PHE A 205 -4.48 -10.23 -2.83
CA PHE A 205 -5.47 -10.71 -1.87
C PHE A 205 -6.87 -10.63 -2.48
N GLY A 206 -7.81 -11.37 -1.88
CA GLY A 206 -9.22 -11.31 -2.24
C GLY A 206 -10.12 -11.48 -1.03
N VAL A 207 -11.10 -10.57 -0.88
CA VAL A 207 -12.16 -10.64 0.12
C VAL A 207 -13.51 -10.71 -0.57
N LEU A 208 -14.30 -11.73 -0.25
CA LEU A 208 -15.65 -11.90 -0.77
C LEU A 208 -16.68 -11.55 0.32
N PHE A 209 -17.48 -10.53 0.07
CA PHE A 209 -18.69 -10.25 0.84
C PHE A 209 -19.87 -10.94 0.16
N THR A 210 -20.35 -12.04 0.74
CA THR A 210 -21.45 -12.81 0.15
C THR A 210 -22.78 -12.06 0.15
N ASN A 211 -23.00 -11.23 1.18
CA ASN A 211 -24.15 -10.34 1.32
C ASN A 211 -23.67 -8.90 1.64
N PRO A 212 -23.21 -8.15 0.63
CA PRO A 212 -22.67 -6.80 0.84
C PRO A 212 -23.80 -5.81 1.20
N PRO A 213 -23.57 -4.85 2.11
CA PRO A 213 -24.54 -3.80 2.41
C PRO A 213 -24.91 -2.99 1.16
N ALA A 214 -26.20 -2.69 0.99
CA ALA A 214 -26.69 -1.96 -0.19
C ALA A 214 -26.42 -0.45 -0.13
N ASP A 215 -26.27 0.07 1.08
CA ASP A 215 -26.04 1.47 1.47
C ASP A 215 -24.55 1.82 1.64
N TRP A 216 -23.65 0.89 1.32
CA TRP A 216 -22.21 1.12 1.34
C TRP A 216 -21.78 2.19 0.31
N VAL A 217 -20.97 3.16 0.75
CA VAL A 217 -20.46 4.26 -0.09
C VAL A 217 -18.93 4.39 -0.04
N ASN A 218 -18.30 4.08 1.08
CA ASN A 218 -16.85 4.29 1.29
C ASN A 218 -16.15 3.02 1.76
N SER A 219 -15.05 2.59 1.16
CA SER A 219 -14.24 1.46 1.66
C SER A 219 -12.93 1.92 2.26
N GLN A 220 -12.40 1.10 3.16
CA GLN A 220 -11.02 1.17 3.61
C GLN A 220 -10.38 -0.21 3.46
N VAL A 221 -9.16 -0.25 2.92
CA VAL A 221 -8.32 -1.44 2.91
C VAL A 221 -7.06 -1.12 3.68
N LEU A 222 -6.72 -1.95 4.66
CA LEU A 222 -5.53 -1.79 5.49
C LEU A 222 -4.79 -3.11 5.57
N VAL A 223 -3.46 -3.06 5.49
CA VAL A 223 -2.62 -4.17 5.95
C VAL A 223 -2.60 -4.12 7.48
N ILE A 224 -3.15 -5.15 8.11
CA ILE A 224 -3.28 -5.24 9.57
C ILE A 224 -2.19 -6.12 10.21
N ARG A 225 -1.47 -6.91 9.40
CA ARG A 225 -0.35 -7.73 9.83
C ARG A 225 0.62 -7.89 8.67
N GLY A 226 1.91 -7.92 8.98
CA GLY A 226 3.00 -8.31 8.11
C GLY A 226 4.25 -8.51 8.95
N GLU A 227 4.87 -9.67 8.83
CA GLU A 227 6.02 -10.04 9.67
C GLU A 227 7.26 -10.19 8.81
N THR A 228 8.40 -9.72 9.31
CA THR A 228 9.68 -10.04 8.68
C THR A 228 9.91 -11.56 8.79
N ALA A 229 10.11 -12.21 7.65
CA ALA A 229 10.25 -13.66 7.60
C ALA A 229 11.51 -14.16 8.33
N GLY A 230 12.58 -13.36 8.41
CA GLY A 230 13.79 -13.72 9.14
C GLY A 230 14.33 -15.09 8.72
N GLU A 231 14.47 -15.99 9.69
CA GLU A 231 14.93 -17.37 9.48
C GLU A 231 14.04 -18.20 8.55
N LEU A 232 12.73 -17.91 8.47
CA LEU A 232 11.82 -18.60 7.56
C LEU A 232 12.27 -18.46 6.10
N THR A 233 12.89 -17.32 5.75
CA THR A 233 13.44 -17.06 4.41
C THR A 233 14.43 -18.15 3.99
N ARG A 234 15.16 -18.75 4.94
CA ARG A 234 16.09 -19.85 4.65
C ARG A 234 15.38 -21.11 4.16
N SER A 235 14.11 -21.32 4.49
CA SER A 235 13.32 -22.43 3.96
C SER A 235 12.83 -22.21 2.53
N TYR A 236 12.99 -21.00 2.00
CA TYR A 236 12.62 -20.65 0.63
C TYR A 236 13.83 -20.63 -0.29
N ILE A 237 13.57 -20.93 -1.56
CA ILE A 237 14.51 -20.79 -2.67
C ILE A 237 13.94 -19.74 -3.62
N PRO A 238 14.74 -18.77 -4.07
CA PRO A 238 14.30 -17.81 -5.08
C PRO A 238 14.01 -18.54 -6.40
N LEU A 239 12.81 -18.33 -6.94
CA LEU A 239 12.48 -18.74 -8.29
C LEU A 239 12.45 -17.51 -9.19
N THR A 240 12.97 -17.66 -10.41
CA THR A 240 12.78 -16.66 -11.47
C THR A 240 11.74 -17.19 -12.44
N VAL A 241 10.81 -16.35 -12.86
CA VAL A 241 9.85 -16.67 -13.91
C VAL A 241 10.50 -16.39 -15.26
N VAL A 242 10.52 -17.37 -16.16
CA VAL A 242 11.14 -17.29 -17.49
C VAL A 242 10.16 -17.77 -18.56
N GLU A 243 10.30 -17.25 -19.78
CA GLU A 243 9.48 -17.64 -20.94
C GLU A 243 7.96 -17.54 -20.67
N VAL A 244 7.54 -16.50 -19.94
CA VAL A 244 6.13 -16.30 -19.58
C VAL A 244 5.37 -15.58 -20.68
N ASP A 245 4.17 -16.10 -20.97
CA ASP A 245 3.22 -15.53 -21.91
C ASP A 245 1.81 -15.55 -21.31
N GLY A 246 1.03 -14.51 -21.63
CA GLY A 246 -0.33 -14.33 -21.16
C GLY A 246 -1.25 -14.05 -22.34
N GLN A 247 -2.29 -14.86 -22.47
CA GLN A 247 -3.23 -14.74 -23.59
C GLN A 247 -4.68 -14.75 -23.09
N LEU A 248 -5.47 -13.80 -23.61
CA LEU A 248 -6.91 -13.83 -23.46
C LEU A 248 -7.49 -15.00 -24.27
N SER A 249 -8.18 -15.88 -23.56
CA SER A 249 -8.93 -17.01 -24.11
C SER A 249 -10.35 -16.96 -23.52
N ASP A 250 -11.08 -15.91 -23.91
CA ASP A 250 -12.43 -15.52 -23.48
C ASP A 250 -13.33 -16.76 -23.18
N PRO A 251 -13.91 -16.88 -21.95
CA PRO A 251 -13.98 -15.89 -20.88
C PRO A 251 -12.85 -15.92 -19.84
N ARG A 252 -11.73 -16.60 -20.14
CA ARG A 252 -10.63 -16.76 -19.18
C ARG A 252 -9.33 -16.19 -19.69
N PHE A 253 -8.44 -15.85 -18.78
CA PHE A 253 -7.07 -15.48 -19.12
C PHE A 253 -6.15 -16.69 -18.86
N ARG A 254 -5.29 -17.04 -19.81
CA ARG A 254 -4.32 -18.12 -19.66
C ARG A 254 -2.93 -17.53 -19.49
N ILE A 255 -2.21 -17.98 -18.47
CA ILE A 255 -0.80 -17.62 -18.25
C ILE A 255 0.01 -18.91 -18.21
N GLN A 256 1.00 -19.01 -19.09
CA GLN A 256 1.90 -20.15 -19.20
C GLN A 256 3.35 -19.69 -19.20
N GLY A 257 4.25 -20.50 -18.69
CA GLY A 257 5.67 -20.19 -18.68
C GLY A 257 6.46 -21.23 -17.90
N GLN A 258 7.68 -20.87 -17.52
CA GLN A 258 8.53 -21.71 -16.68
C GLN A 258 8.99 -20.95 -15.44
N VAL A 259 9.25 -21.69 -14.37
CA VAL A 259 10.02 -21.20 -13.22
C VAL A 259 11.39 -21.85 -13.23
N GLN A 260 12.42 -21.08 -12.95
CA GLN A 260 13.79 -21.54 -12.81
C GLN A 260 14.25 -21.39 -11.37
N ASN A 261 14.88 -22.44 -10.83
CA ASN A 261 15.55 -22.35 -9.54
C ASN A 261 16.78 -21.44 -9.65
N ALA A 262 16.71 -20.24 -9.07
CA ALA A 262 17.81 -19.27 -9.05
C ALA A 262 18.75 -19.46 -7.84
N GLY A 263 18.47 -20.42 -6.96
CA GLY A 263 19.35 -20.81 -5.87
C GLY A 263 20.57 -21.57 -6.38
N ALA A 264 21.71 -21.41 -5.69
CA ALA A 264 22.99 -21.98 -6.12
C ALA A 264 23.22 -23.43 -5.67
N GLU A 265 22.62 -23.85 -4.55
CA GLU A 265 23.04 -25.10 -3.87
C GLU A 265 21.90 -26.06 -3.55
N ARG A 266 20.67 -25.56 -3.44
CA ARG A 266 19.54 -26.33 -2.91
C ARG A 266 18.54 -26.64 -4.00
N ALA A 267 18.05 -27.88 -3.99
CA ALA A 267 16.94 -28.29 -4.83
C ALA A 267 15.60 -27.98 -4.13
N ALA A 268 14.64 -27.42 -4.86
CA ALA A 268 13.30 -27.18 -4.35
C ALA A 268 12.42 -28.42 -4.56
N ASN A 269 11.63 -28.78 -3.57
CA ASN A 269 10.70 -29.91 -3.68
C ASN A 269 9.24 -29.50 -3.74
N ARG A 270 8.95 -28.21 -3.52
CA ARG A 270 7.66 -27.60 -3.77
C ARG A 270 7.88 -26.26 -4.43
N ALA A 271 7.09 -25.98 -5.47
CA ALA A 271 7.01 -24.66 -6.08
C ALA A 271 5.56 -24.19 -6.07
N LEU A 272 5.37 -22.91 -5.82
CA LEU A 272 4.10 -22.22 -5.86
C LEU A 272 4.20 -21.09 -6.88
N VAL A 273 3.20 -20.97 -7.72
CA VAL A 273 3.04 -19.83 -8.63
C VAL A 273 1.76 -19.09 -8.26
N VAL A 274 1.87 -17.79 -8.10
CA VAL A 274 0.75 -16.85 -7.92
C VAL A 274 0.77 -15.91 -9.12
N ALA A 275 -0.31 -15.94 -9.90
CA ALA A 275 -0.48 -15.03 -11.01
C ALA A 275 -1.61 -14.04 -10.72
N THR A 276 -1.38 -12.77 -11.04
CA THR A 276 -2.30 -11.64 -10.85
C THR A 276 -2.53 -10.97 -12.19
N THR A 277 -3.76 -10.59 -12.50
CA THR A 277 -4.12 -9.86 -13.72
C THR A 277 -4.54 -8.43 -13.38
N TYR A 278 -4.26 -7.50 -14.29
CA TYR A 278 -4.54 -6.07 -14.10
C TYR A 278 -5.30 -5.48 -15.29
N ASP A 279 -6.09 -4.46 -15.04
CA ASP A 279 -6.64 -3.59 -16.09
C ASP A 279 -5.62 -2.53 -16.55
N THR A 280 -6.03 -1.65 -17.47
CA THR A 280 -5.17 -0.56 -17.98
C THR A 280 -4.78 0.49 -16.94
N GLN A 281 -5.43 0.52 -15.78
CA GLN A 281 -5.15 1.43 -14.67
C GLN A 281 -4.28 0.77 -13.58
N GLY A 282 -3.94 -0.52 -13.73
CA GLY A 282 -3.23 -1.28 -12.70
C GLY A 282 -4.14 -1.81 -11.60
N THR A 283 -5.46 -1.78 -11.77
CA THR A 283 -6.40 -2.39 -10.82
C THR A 283 -6.37 -3.90 -10.98
N VAL A 284 -6.31 -4.63 -9.87
CA VAL A 284 -6.35 -6.10 -9.86
C VAL A 284 -7.72 -6.56 -10.34
N THR A 285 -7.74 -7.35 -11.41
CA THR A 285 -8.96 -7.92 -12.01
C THR A 285 -9.17 -9.38 -11.62
N GLY A 286 -8.12 -10.08 -11.22
CA GLY A 286 -8.17 -11.49 -10.84
C GLY A 286 -6.81 -11.99 -10.36
N PHE A 287 -6.81 -13.10 -9.65
CA PHE A 287 -5.58 -13.82 -9.34
C PHE A 287 -5.83 -15.32 -9.16
N ARG A 288 -4.78 -16.11 -9.30
CA ARG A 288 -4.82 -17.55 -9.06
C ARG A 288 -3.49 -18.04 -8.51
N GLN A 289 -3.59 -18.94 -7.55
CA GLN A 289 -2.47 -19.64 -6.96
C GLN A 289 -2.49 -21.11 -7.42
N LYS A 290 -1.31 -21.67 -7.72
CA LYS A 290 -1.15 -23.08 -8.08
C LYS A 290 0.16 -23.63 -7.52
N SER A 291 0.08 -24.72 -6.78
CA SER A 291 1.25 -25.55 -6.48
C SER A 291 1.64 -26.34 -7.72
N LEU A 292 2.91 -26.28 -8.09
CA LEU A 292 3.43 -27.05 -9.22
C LEU A 292 3.73 -28.47 -8.78
N GLU A 293 3.31 -29.42 -9.61
CA GLU A 293 3.71 -30.82 -9.49
C GLU A 293 5.09 -30.95 -10.12
N LEU A 294 6.11 -31.11 -9.29
CA LEU A 294 7.48 -31.31 -9.74
C LEU A 294 7.71 -32.81 -9.93
N GLU A 295 8.14 -33.22 -11.13
CA GLU A 295 8.47 -34.63 -11.42
C GLU A 295 9.65 -35.11 -10.56
N GLU A 296 10.63 -34.22 -10.38
CA GLU A 296 11.79 -34.39 -9.50
C GLU A 296 12.06 -33.09 -8.73
N ASN A 297 12.88 -33.15 -7.68
CA ASN A 297 13.31 -31.94 -6.99
C ASN A 297 13.99 -31.00 -8.00
N LEU A 298 13.53 -29.75 -8.04
CA LEU A 298 14.02 -28.73 -8.95
C LEU A 298 15.43 -28.30 -8.53
N ALA A 299 16.44 -28.92 -9.12
CA ALA A 299 17.86 -28.62 -8.87
C ALA A 299 18.23 -27.15 -9.21
N PRO A 300 19.33 -26.61 -8.66
CA PRO A 300 19.89 -25.31 -9.07
C PRO A 300 19.95 -25.15 -10.60
N GLY A 301 19.35 -24.08 -11.12
CA GLY A 301 19.25 -23.80 -12.56
C GLY A 301 18.21 -24.64 -13.32
N GLY A 302 17.61 -25.67 -12.70
CA GLY A 302 16.55 -26.48 -13.28
C GLY A 302 15.26 -25.68 -13.47
N THR A 303 14.44 -26.10 -14.44
CA THR A 303 13.17 -25.44 -14.77
C THR A 303 11.97 -26.35 -14.61
N ALA A 304 10.82 -25.76 -14.29
CA ALA A 304 9.52 -26.43 -14.28
C ALA A 304 8.47 -25.57 -14.97
N SER A 305 7.63 -26.18 -15.81
CA SER A 305 6.58 -25.47 -16.53
C SER A 305 5.34 -25.26 -15.67
N PHE A 306 4.61 -24.18 -15.93
CA PHE A 306 3.30 -23.94 -15.35
C PHE A 306 2.29 -23.49 -16.42
N ASP A 307 1.02 -23.80 -16.16
CA ASP A 307 -0.13 -23.38 -16.95
C ASP A 307 -1.29 -23.08 -15.99
N LEU A 308 -1.74 -21.83 -16.02
CA LEU A 308 -2.73 -21.23 -15.15
C LEU A 308 -3.87 -20.66 -15.99
N TRP A 309 -5.09 -20.99 -15.60
CA TRP A 309 -6.30 -20.39 -16.15
C TRP A 309 -6.95 -19.54 -15.08
N LEU A 310 -7.22 -18.27 -15.34
CA LEU A 310 -7.77 -17.35 -14.35
C LEU A 310 -9.09 -16.80 -14.85
N ASP A 311 -10.07 -16.78 -13.96
CA ASP A 311 -11.23 -15.91 -14.14
C ASP A 311 -10.80 -14.49 -13.75
N PHE A 312 -11.37 -13.49 -14.41
CA PHE A 312 -11.13 -12.08 -14.13
C PHE A 312 -12.45 -11.33 -14.08
N HIS A 313 -12.43 -10.16 -13.45
CA HIS A 313 -13.58 -9.28 -13.29
C HIS A 313 -13.38 -7.97 -14.06
N GLY A 314 -14.47 -7.41 -14.57
CA GLY A 314 -14.46 -6.17 -15.34
C GLY A 314 -14.01 -6.40 -16.79
N ASP A 315 -13.20 -5.48 -17.30
CA ASP A 315 -12.67 -5.56 -18.65
C ASP A 315 -11.57 -6.62 -18.77
N PRO A 316 -11.28 -7.12 -19.99
CA PRO A 316 -10.18 -8.05 -20.22
C PRO A 316 -8.84 -7.51 -19.66
N PRO A 317 -8.00 -8.37 -19.04
CA PRO A 317 -6.71 -7.95 -18.52
C PRO A 317 -5.84 -7.30 -19.59
N ALA A 318 -5.23 -6.17 -19.23
CA ALA A 318 -4.23 -5.48 -20.04
C ALA A 318 -2.80 -5.91 -19.69
N ASP A 319 -2.58 -6.38 -18.46
CA ASP A 319 -1.29 -6.81 -17.96
C ASP A 319 -1.43 -7.94 -16.92
N PHE A 320 -0.31 -8.59 -16.57
CA PHE A 320 -0.25 -9.60 -15.52
C PHE A 320 1.11 -9.65 -14.82
N HIS A 321 1.12 -10.15 -13.59
CA HIS A 321 2.31 -10.40 -12.79
C HIS A 321 2.35 -11.87 -12.36
N VAL A 322 3.54 -12.45 -12.26
CA VAL A 322 3.72 -13.81 -11.75
C VAL A 322 4.78 -13.80 -10.67
N LEU A 323 4.38 -14.14 -9.45
CA LEU A 323 5.27 -14.43 -8.34
C LEU A 323 5.45 -15.95 -8.22
N ALA A 324 6.70 -16.40 -8.15
CA ALA A 324 7.03 -17.81 -7.95
C ALA A 324 7.86 -17.99 -6.68
N LEU A 325 7.48 -18.97 -5.86
CA LEU A 325 8.16 -19.29 -4.60
C LEU A 325 8.48 -20.77 -4.56
N ALA A 326 9.72 -21.12 -4.21
CA ALA A 326 10.08 -22.50 -3.93
C ALA A 326 10.33 -22.70 -2.44
N ARG A 327 10.01 -23.90 -1.95
CA ARG A 327 10.31 -24.33 -0.59
C ARG A 327 11.18 -25.59 -0.61
N VAL A 328 12.00 -25.70 0.41
CA VAL A 328 12.69 -26.93 0.81
C VAL A 328 11.99 -27.41 2.06
N THR A 329 11.45 -28.64 2.08
CA THR A 329 11.00 -29.22 3.35
C THR A 329 12.21 -29.50 4.23
N ALA A 330 12.11 -29.23 5.52
CA ALA A 330 13.08 -29.76 6.47
C ALA A 330 13.09 -31.29 6.37
N GLU A 331 14.27 -31.89 6.30
CA GLU A 331 14.48 -33.34 6.48
C GLU A 331 14.14 -33.77 7.91
#